data_AF-A0A7X8Q7G7-F1
#
_entry.id   AF-A0A7X8Q7G7-F1
#
_cell.length_a   1.000
_cell.length_b   1.000
_cell.length_c   1.000
_cell.angle_alpha   90.00
_cell.angle_beta   90.00
_cell.angle_gamma   90.00
#
_symmetry.space_group_name_H-M   'P 1'
#
loop_
_entity.id
_entity.type
_entity.pdbx_description
1 polymer ?
#
loop_
_entity_poly.entity_id
_entity_poly.type
_entity_poly.pdbx_seq_one_letter_code
_entity_poly.pdbx_strand_id
1 'polypeptide(L)' 'MDKKKLQNLIAASARRKSADLCITNAHILDVFNKEWFGADLLISEGHIAGFAPPGEGKA' A
#
# COMPACT_ATOMS: atom_id res chain seq x y z
N MET A 1 4.96 17.95 -0.20
CA MET A 1 5.43 16.82 0.64
C MET A 1 6.94 16.94 0.79
N ASP A 2 7.49 16.59 1.94
CA ASP A 2 8.94 16.59 2.16
C ASP A 2 9.64 15.58 1.23
N LYS A 3 10.83 15.92 0.70
CA LYS A 3 11.56 15.10 -0.27
C LYS A 3 11.90 13.71 0.29
N LYS A 4 12.27 13.63 1.57
CA LYS A 4 12.64 12.36 2.22
C LYS A 4 11.41 11.47 2.40
N LYS A 5 10.27 12.05 2.78
CA LYS A 5 9.00 11.32 2.86
C LYS A 5 8.59 10.74 1.51
N LEU A 6 8.75 11.52 0.43
CA LEU A 6 8.46 11.02 -0.92
C LEU A 6 9.40 9.87 -1.33
N GLN A 7 10.68 9.96 -1.01
CA GLN A 7 11.62 8.86 -1.28
C GLN A 7 11.26 7.59 -0.49
N ASN A 8 10.86 7.72 0.77
CA ASN A 8 10.39 6.61 1.60
C ASN A 8 9.14 5.96 1.01
N LEU A 9 8.14 6.78 0.64
CA LEU A 9 6.91 6.30 0.01
C LEU A 9 7.21 5.51 -1.27
N ILE A 10 8.04 6.06 -2.15
CA ILE A 10 8.45 5.37 -3.40
C ILE A 10 9.19 4.06 -3.10
N ALA A 11 10.05 4.03 -2.08
CA ALA A 11 10.76 2.80 -1.69
C ALA A 11 9.80 1.72 -1.16
N ALA A 12 8.78 2.11 -0.40
CA ALA A 12 7.72 1.22 0.08
C ALA A 12 6.84 0.72 -1.07
N SER A 13 6.40 1.61 -1.98
CA SER A 13 5.66 1.24 -3.19
C SER A 13 6.42 0.24 -4.06
N ALA A 14 7.74 0.42 -4.19
CA ALA A 14 8.62 -0.48 -4.93
C ALA A 14 9.00 -1.76 -4.15
N ARG A 15 8.46 -1.96 -2.94
CA ARG A 15 8.78 -3.07 -2.02
C ARG A 15 10.26 -3.21 -1.68
N ARG A 16 11.05 -2.15 -1.86
CA ARG A 16 12.46 -2.09 -1.42
C ARG A 16 12.58 -1.80 0.08
N LYS A 17 11.48 -1.34 0.69
CA LYS A 17 11.32 -1.08 2.12
C LYS A 17 9.94 -1.61 2.54
N SER A 18 9.81 -2.09 3.77
CA SER A 18 8.50 -2.39 4.35
C SER A 18 7.63 -1.13 4.45
N ALA A 19 6.32 -1.32 4.36
CA ALA A 19 5.35 -0.25 4.62
C ALA A 19 5.32 0.11 6.12
N ASP A 20 4.69 1.23 6.49
CA ASP A 20 4.50 1.56 7.91
C ASP A 20 3.30 0.79 8.50
N LEU A 21 2.31 0.47 7.66
CA LEU A 21 1.15 -0.35 7.99
C LEU A 21 0.73 -1.20 6.79
N CYS A 22 0.35 -2.44 7.05
CA CYS A 22 -0.19 -3.38 6.08
C CYS A 22 -1.56 -3.87 6.59
N ILE A 23 -2.62 -3.67 5.80
CA ILE A 23 -3.94 -4.26 6.06
C ILE A 23 -4.05 -5.50 5.17
N THR A 24 -3.93 -6.67 5.77
CA THR A 24 -3.86 -7.94 5.05
C THR A 24 -5.24 -8.52 4.74
N ASN A 25 -5.32 -9.27 3.63
CA ASN A 25 -6.51 -9.98 3.16
C ASN A 25 -7.74 -9.06 3.06
N ALA A 26 -7.54 -7.84 2.59
CA ALA A 26 -8.60 -6.84 2.51
C ALA A 26 -9.48 -7.07 1.29
N HIS A 27 -10.79 -6.84 1.46
CA HIS A 27 -11.76 -6.79 0.39
C HIS A 27 -12.07 -5.32 0.09
N ILE A 28 -11.51 -4.81 -1.02
CA ILE A 28 -11.42 -3.38 -1.31
C ILE A 28 -12.43 -3.03 -2.42
N LEU A 29 -13.22 -1.98 -2.20
CA LEU A 29 -14.06 -1.36 -3.22
C LEU A 29 -13.27 -0.25 -3.92
N ASP A 30 -12.93 -0.46 -5.19
CA ASP A 30 -12.54 0.63 -6.06
C ASP A 30 -13.80 1.44 -6.42
N VAL A 31 -13.99 2.58 -5.76
CA VAL A 31 -15.14 3.45 -5.99
C VAL A 31 -15.13 4.14 -7.36
N PHE A 32 -13.96 4.24 -8.01
CA PHE A 32 -13.82 4.83 -9.33
C PHE A 32 -14.27 3.85 -10.42
N ASN A 33 -13.74 2.62 -10.39
CA ASN A 33 -14.11 1.56 -11.33
C ASN A 33 -15.41 0.83 -10.95
N LYS A 34 -15.87 0.99 -9.70
CA LYS A 34 -17.04 0.30 -9.11
C LYS A 34 -16.87 -1.21 -9.03
N GLU A 35 -15.65 -1.66 -8.77
CA GLU A 35 -15.29 -3.07 -8.71
C GLU A 35 -14.73 -3.44 -7.33
N TRP A 36 -14.96 -4.69 -6.95
CA TRP A 36 -14.37 -5.27 -5.76
C TRP A 36 -13.14 -6.09 -6.13
N PHE A 37 -12.08 -5.95 -5.35
CA PHE A 37 -10.89 -6.79 -5.49
C PHE A 37 -10.28 -7.13 -4.12
N GLY A 38 -9.59 -8.26 -4.08
CA GLY A 38 -8.85 -8.72 -2.90
C GLY A 38 -7.38 -8.34 -3.00
N ALA A 39 -6.85 -7.67 -1.98
CA ALA A 39 -5.42 -7.36 -1.89
C ALA A 39 -5.00 -7.04 -0.46
N ASP A 40 -3.71 -7.04 -0.21
CA ASP A 40 -3.12 -6.38 0.97
C ASP A 40 -2.90 -4.90 0.66
N LEU A 41 -3.37 -4.00 1.53
CA LEU A 41 -3.20 -2.56 1.38
C LEU A 41 -1.99 -2.07 2.17
N LEU A 42 -1.03 -1.47 1.47
CA LEU A 42 0.20 -0.93 2.05
C LEU A 42 0.06 0.59 2.25
N ILE A 43 0.38 1.06 3.46
CA ILE A 43 0.33 2.47 3.83
C ILE A 43 1.70 2.89 4.34
N SER A 44 2.23 4.00 3.83
CA SER A 44 3.46 4.61 4.34
C SER A 44 3.41 6.12 4.27
N GLU A 45 4.01 6.79 5.25
CA GLU A 45 4.06 8.25 5.36
C GLU A 45 2.66 8.90 5.28
N GLY A 46 1.62 8.20 5.76
CA GLY A 46 0.22 8.63 5.72
C GLY A 46 -0.47 8.51 4.35
N HIS A 47 0.14 7.83 3.38
CA HIS A 47 -0.38 7.65 2.02
C HIS A 47 -0.50 6.18 1.66
N ILE A 48 -1.39 5.87 0.72
CA ILE A 48 -1.45 4.55 0.08
C ILE A 48 -0.16 4.37 -0.74
N ALA A 49 0.68 3.45 -0.30
CA ALA A 49 1.92 3.11 -0.97
C ALA A 49 1.68 2.11 -2.12
N GLY A 50 0.67 1.25 -1.99
CA GLY A 50 0.27 0.34 -3.06
C GLY A 50 -0.48 -0.88 -2.54
N PHE A 51 -0.61 -1.87 -3.40
CA PHE A 51 -1.28 -3.13 -3.12
C PHE A 51 -0.32 -4.32 -3.29
N ALA A 52 -0.50 -5.36 -2.49
CA ALA A 52 0.19 -6.62 -2.63
C ALA A 52 -0.79 -7.79 -2.74
N PRO A 53 -0.37 -8.95 -3.28
CA PRO A 53 -1.20 -10.16 -3.23
C PRO A 53 -1.63 -10.47 -1.79
N PRO A 54 -2.83 -11.00 -1.58
CA PRO A 54 -3.34 -11.31 -0.25
C PRO A 54 -2.37 -12.19 0.57
N GLY A 55 -1.99 -11.73 1.76
CA GLY A 55 -1.09 -12.43 2.68
C GLY A 55 0.41 -12.28 2.37
N GLU A 56 0.78 -11.54 1.33
CA GLU A 56 2.19 -11.29 0.97
C GLU A 56 2.68 -9.90 1.39
N GLY A 57 1.78 -9.00 1.78
CA GLY A 57 2.11 -7.65 2.23
C GLY A 57 2.93 -7.64 3.52
N LYS A 58 3.89 -6.72 3.61
CA LYS A 58 4.76 -6.57 4.79
C LYS A 58 4.83 -5.12 5.24
N ALA A 59 4.67 -4.91 6.54
CA ALA A 59 4.95 -3.68 7.27
C ALA A 59 5.96 -3.98 8.37
#